data_AF-A0ABD5SB69-F1
#
_entry.id   AF-A0ABD5SB69-F1
#
_cell.length_a   1.000
_cell.length_b   1.000
_cell.length_c   1.000
_cell.angle_alpha   90.00
_cell.angle_beta   90.00
_cell.angle_gamma   90.00
#
_symmetry.space_group_name_H-M   'P 1'
#
loop_
_entity.id
_entity.type
_entity.pdbx_description
1 polymer ?
#
loop_
_entity_poly.entity_id
_entity_poly.type
_entity_poly.pdbx_seq_one_letter_code
_entity_poly.pdbx_strand_id
1 'polypeptide(L)'
;DPAAAPATPPNAAVDDPDADAVWAFWSRSDARNHLDGLGLDPGESWSCSQLTRERVATASDEERLVAVDDDDGIAGFALHTRTWEREADDADGDADTSAEDEPPVERHAIYGSAAWRDVAAVGALLDAVARDAADRDADHVRVFIPETVDHVSDVAANRVEVSAEPDFVMTADLTDR
;
A
#
# COMPACT_ATOMS: atom_id res chain seq x y z
N ASP A 1 24.65 21.19 22.40
CA ASP A 1 23.29 20.69 22.66
C ASP A 1 22.39 21.28 21.58
N PRO A 2 22.21 20.61 20.43
CA PRO A 2 21.26 21.09 19.43
C PRO A 2 19.86 20.74 19.92
N ALA A 3 19.05 21.78 20.12
CA ALA A 3 17.66 21.67 20.56
C ALA A 3 16.89 20.68 19.68
N ALA A 4 16.26 19.70 20.32
CA ALA A 4 15.28 18.83 19.66
C ALA A 4 14.20 19.70 19.02
N ALA A 5 13.98 19.50 17.71
CA ALA A 5 12.85 20.08 17.01
C ALA A 5 11.54 19.69 17.72
N PRO A 6 10.50 20.54 17.70
CA PRO A 6 9.21 20.17 18.26
C PRO A 6 8.74 18.87 17.60
N ALA A 7 8.30 17.92 18.42
CA ALA A 7 7.68 16.70 17.91
C ALA A 7 6.44 17.09 17.10
N THR A 8 6.47 16.81 15.80
CA THR A 8 5.29 16.86 14.94
C THR A 8 4.19 16.03 15.59
N PRO A 9 2.93 16.52 15.67
CA PRO A 9 1.84 15.72 16.20
C PRO A 9 1.75 14.38 15.45
N PRO A 10 1.36 13.28 16.13
CA PRO A 10 1.36 11.97 15.50
C PRO A 10 0.24 11.91 14.45
N ASN A 11 0.60 11.54 13.23
CA ASN A 11 -0.37 11.19 12.21
C ASN A 11 -1.28 10.05 12.73
N ALA A 12 -2.59 10.16 12.52
CA ALA A 12 -3.57 9.22 13.05
C ALA A 12 -4.36 8.55 11.94
N ALA A 13 -4.80 7.30 12.18
CA ALA A 13 -5.73 6.62 11.28
C ALA A 13 -7.10 7.32 11.32
N VAL A 14 -7.73 7.46 10.15
CA VAL A 14 -9.04 8.09 9.99
C VAL A 14 -10.10 7.00 9.89
N ASP A 15 -11.10 7.05 10.76
CA ASP A 15 -12.32 6.24 10.61
C ASP A 15 -13.17 6.82 9.47
N ASP A 16 -13.60 5.97 8.53
CA ASP A 16 -14.43 6.37 7.36
C ASP A 16 -13.86 7.57 6.57
N PRO A 17 -12.68 7.42 5.93
CA PRO A 17 -12.00 8.52 5.28
C PRO A 17 -12.77 9.08 4.07
N ASP A 18 -12.88 10.41 3.99
CA ASP A 18 -13.53 11.09 2.87
C ASP A 18 -12.77 10.85 1.54
N ALA A 19 -13.41 10.12 0.63
CA ALA A 19 -12.88 9.79 -0.69
C ALA A 19 -12.49 11.02 -1.52
N ASP A 20 -13.21 12.14 -1.40
CA ASP A 20 -12.91 13.37 -2.12
C ASP A 20 -11.68 14.07 -1.55
N ALA A 21 -11.48 13.99 -0.24
CA ALA A 21 -10.27 14.48 0.42
C ALA A 21 -9.04 13.64 0.04
N VAL A 22 -9.18 12.31 0.01
CA VAL A 22 -8.13 11.40 -0.47
C VAL A 22 -7.80 11.64 -1.94
N TRP A 23 -8.81 11.80 -2.79
CA TRP A 23 -8.58 12.13 -4.20
C TRP A 23 -7.86 13.46 -4.38
N ALA A 24 -8.21 14.48 -3.59
CA ALA A 24 -7.54 15.77 -3.61
C ALA A 24 -6.07 15.65 -3.19
N PHE A 25 -5.77 14.80 -2.20
CA PHE A 25 -4.39 14.50 -1.80
C PHE A 25 -3.63 13.77 -2.92
N TRP A 26 -4.15 12.65 -3.44
CA TRP A 26 -3.56 11.90 -4.55
C TRP A 26 -3.25 12.78 -5.76
N SER A 27 -4.19 13.63 -6.15
CA SER A 27 -4.04 14.49 -7.33
C SER A 27 -2.85 15.46 -7.25
N ARG A 28 -2.32 15.70 -6.05
CA ARG A 28 -1.19 16.59 -5.78
C ARG A 28 0.05 15.86 -5.24
N SER A 29 0.01 14.54 -5.08
CA SER A 29 1.09 13.80 -4.45
C SER A 29 2.26 13.56 -5.40
N ASP A 30 3.47 13.50 -4.85
CA ASP A 30 4.67 13.16 -5.61
C ASP A 30 4.61 11.71 -6.10
N ALA A 31 3.98 10.80 -5.35
CA ALA A 31 3.68 9.44 -5.77
C ALA A 31 2.90 9.41 -7.08
N ARG A 32 1.81 10.19 -7.17
CA ARG A 32 0.97 10.28 -8.37
C ARG A 32 1.76 10.84 -9.55
N ASN A 33 2.62 11.83 -9.32
CA ASN A 33 3.46 12.41 -10.37
C ASN A 33 4.52 11.41 -10.85
N HIS A 34 5.12 10.64 -9.95
CA HIS A 34 6.13 9.65 -10.31
C HIS A 34 5.54 8.44 -11.05
N LEU A 35 4.36 7.99 -10.65
CA LEU A 35 3.67 6.83 -11.24
C LEU A 35 2.79 7.21 -12.44
N ASP A 36 2.81 8.46 -12.91
CA ASP A 36 1.88 8.99 -13.93
C ASP A 36 0.39 8.71 -13.62
N GLY A 37 0.06 8.64 -12.33
CA GLY A 37 -1.29 8.32 -11.83
C GLY A 37 -1.67 6.85 -11.86
N LEU A 38 -0.72 5.95 -12.13
CA LEU A 38 -0.94 4.50 -12.14
C LEU A 38 -0.89 3.90 -10.72
N GLY A 39 -1.66 2.83 -10.55
CA GLY A 39 -1.54 1.86 -9.47
C GLY A 39 -1.80 0.45 -10.01
N LEU A 40 -1.72 -0.57 -9.16
CA LEU A 40 -2.05 -1.94 -9.58
C LEU A 40 -3.51 -2.04 -10.01
N ASP A 41 -3.76 -2.74 -11.12
CA ASP A 41 -5.12 -2.96 -11.57
C ASP A 41 -5.85 -3.97 -10.66
N PRO A 42 -7.10 -3.68 -10.25
CA PRO A 42 -7.87 -4.59 -9.41
C PRO A 42 -8.38 -5.84 -10.13
N GLY A 43 -8.53 -5.80 -11.46
CA GLY A 43 -9.01 -6.92 -12.26
C GLY A 43 -7.89 -7.81 -12.81
N GLU A 44 -6.77 -7.20 -13.20
CA GLU A 44 -5.66 -7.88 -13.87
C GLU A 44 -4.38 -7.78 -13.05
N SER A 45 -4.07 -8.87 -12.34
CA SER A 45 -2.96 -8.99 -11.37
C SER A 45 -1.56 -8.62 -11.86
N TRP A 46 -1.38 -8.59 -13.17
CA TRP A 46 -0.14 -8.38 -13.89
C TRP A 46 -0.07 -7.00 -14.57
N SER A 47 -1.05 -6.13 -14.34
CA SER A 47 -1.14 -4.83 -14.99
C SER A 47 -1.30 -3.68 -14.00
N CYS A 48 -0.97 -2.48 -14.49
CA CYS A 48 -1.28 -1.23 -13.82
C CYS A 48 -2.34 -0.48 -14.61
N SER A 49 -3.16 0.29 -13.91
CA SER A 49 -4.16 1.15 -14.50
C SER A 49 -4.31 2.44 -13.69
N GLN A 50 -4.85 3.47 -14.33
CA GLN A 50 -4.92 4.80 -13.71
C GLN A 50 -5.84 4.77 -12.48
N LEU A 51 -5.37 5.30 -11.35
CA LEU A 51 -6.24 5.56 -10.22
C LEU A 51 -7.11 6.77 -10.53
N THR A 52 -8.43 6.57 -10.59
CA THR A 52 -9.43 7.61 -10.86
C THR A 52 -10.19 7.99 -9.60
N ARG A 53 -10.89 9.13 -9.63
CA ARG A 53 -11.74 9.58 -8.52
C ARG A 53 -12.81 8.56 -8.19
N GLU A 54 -13.43 8.00 -9.22
CA GLU A 54 -14.48 6.98 -9.09
C GLU A 54 -13.93 5.73 -8.41
N ARG A 55 -12.70 5.30 -8.73
CA ARG A 55 -12.07 4.16 -8.06
C ARG A 55 -11.79 4.40 -6.58
N VAL A 56 -11.40 5.62 -6.21
CA VAL A 56 -11.25 5.98 -4.79
C VAL A 56 -12.61 5.95 -4.09
N ALA A 57 -13.66 6.52 -4.69
CA ALA A 57 -15.01 6.49 -4.14
C ALA A 57 -15.53 5.06 -3.97
N THR A 58 -15.42 4.21 -5.00
CA THR A 58 -15.80 2.79 -4.92
C THR A 58 -15.01 2.04 -3.85
N ALA A 59 -13.70 2.32 -3.70
CA ALA A 59 -12.93 1.70 -2.64
C ALA A 59 -13.36 2.15 -1.25
N SER A 60 -13.78 3.41 -1.09
CA SER A 60 -14.36 3.90 0.17
C SER A 60 -15.67 3.17 0.49
N ASP A 61 -16.59 3.08 -0.48
CA ASP A 61 -17.88 2.40 -0.32
C ASP A 61 -17.75 0.90 0.00
N GLU A 62 -16.63 0.29 -0.42
CA GLU A 62 -16.32 -1.13 -0.19
C GLU A 62 -15.36 -1.37 0.99
N GLU A 63 -15.13 -0.36 1.83
CA GLU A 63 -14.26 -0.45 3.01
C GLU A 63 -12.82 -0.90 2.65
N ARG A 64 -12.33 -0.51 1.47
CA ARG A 64 -10.98 -0.79 0.96
C ARG A 64 -10.03 0.40 1.02
N LEU A 65 -10.47 1.52 1.58
CA LEU A 65 -9.69 2.75 1.70
C LEU A 65 -9.16 2.93 3.13
N VAL A 66 -7.85 2.96 3.27
CA VAL A 66 -7.14 3.28 4.50
C VAL A 66 -6.52 4.66 4.36
N ALA A 67 -6.71 5.54 5.34
CA ALA A 67 -6.07 6.84 5.34
C ALA A 67 -5.56 7.25 6.72
N VAL A 68 -4.57 8.14 6.71
CA VAL A 68 -4.08 8.83 7.89
C VAL A 68 -4.12 10.33 7.67
N ASP A 69 -4.37 11.08 8.73
CA ASP A 69 -4.37 12.54 8.72
C ASP A 69 -3.37 13.12 9.73
N ASP A 70 -3.15 14.42 9.58
CA ASP A 70 -2.56 15.30 10.57
C ASP A 70 -3.39 16.59 10.65
N ASP A 71 -2.87 17.61 11.34
CA ASP A 71 -3.55 18.90 11.51
C ASP A 71 -3.89 19.59 10.18
N ASP A 72 -3.21 19.25 9.07
CA ASP A 72 -3.44 19.79 7.73
C ASP A 72 -4.36 18.91 6.86
N GLY A 73 -4.94 17.84 7.43
CA GLY A 73 -5.82 16.88 6.76
C GLY A 73 -5.08 15.62 6.27
N ILE A 74 -5.60 14.97 5.22
CA ILE A 74 -5.04 13.69 4.71
C ILE A 74 -3.53 13.83 4.47
N ALA A 75 -2.76 13.03 5.20
CA ALA A 75 -1.31 12.97 5.16
C ALA A 75 -0.81 11.71 4.44
N GLY A 76 -1.64 10.68 4.32
CA GLY A 76 -1.37 9.52 3.50
C GLY A 76 -2.58 8.62 3.34
N PHE A 77 -2.54 7.73 2.34
CA PHE A 77 -3.57 6.73 2.11
C PHE A 77 -3.00 5.49 1.42
N ALA A 78 -3.73 4.38 1.55
CA ALA A 78 -3.52 3.17 0.80
C ALA A 78 -4.87 2.57 0.35
N LEU A 79 -4.88 1.90 -0.80
CA LEU A 79 -6.06 1.22 -1.34
C LEU A 79 -5.83 -0.28 -1.37
N HIS A 80 -6.63 -1.03 -0.60
CA HIS A 80 -6.70 -2.48 -0.74
C HIS A 80 -7.28 -2.82 -2.13
N THR A 81 -6.54 -3.64 -2.87
CA THR A 81 -6.84 -3.97 -4.27
C THR A 81 -7.36 -5.39 -4.39
N ARG A 82 -6.73 -6.34 -3.69
CA ARG A 82 -7.07 -7.76 -3.77
C ARG A 82 -6.45 -8.56 -2.63
N THR A 83 -7.04 -9.73 -2.41
CA THR A 83 -6.47 -10.79 -1.59
C THR A 83 -6.29 -12.02 -2.46
N TRP A 84 -5.22 -12.78 -2.24
CA TRP A 84 -5.00 -14.06 -2.91
C TRP A 84 -4.40 -15.06 -1.94
N GLU A 85 -4.57 -16.34 -2.26
CA GLU A 85 -4.12 -17.46 -1.44
C GLU A 85 -3.04 -18.25 -2.19
N ARG A 86 -2.05 -18.74 -1.45
CA ARG A 86 -0.98 -19.60 -1.96
C ARG A 86 -0.75 -20.76 -0.99
N GLU A 87 -0.45 -21.94 -1.51
CA GLU A 87 0.09 -23.04 -0.70
C GLU A 87 1.45 -22.62 -0.13
N ALA A 88 1.62 -22.67 1.19
CA ALA A 88 2.89 -22.35 1.82
C ALA A 88 3.99 -23.25 1.23
N ASP A 89 5.13 -22.66 0.86
CA ASP A 89 6.28 -23.47 0.51
C ASP A 89 6.72 -24.19 1.79
N ASP A 90 6.84 -25.53 1.76
CA ASP A 90 7.48 -26.33 2.80
C ASP A 90 8.97 -25.93 2.89
N ALA A 91 9.23 -24.78 3.50
CA ALA A 91 10.54 -24.18 3.60
C ALA A 91 11.28 -24.75 4.82
N ASP A 92 11.38 -26.07 4.89
CA ASP A 92 12.45 -26.79 5.58
C ASP A 92 12.34 -28.27 5.20
N GLY A 93 13.37 -28.79 4.52
CA GLY A 93 13.46 -30.18 4.08
C GLY A 93 13.67 -31.19 5.22
N ASP A 94 12.94 -31.04 6.33
CA ASP A 94 12.85 -31.99 7.44
C ASP A 94 11.38 -32.07 7.91
N ALA A 95 10.49 -32.45 6.99
CA ALA A 95 9.12 -32.78 7.34
C ALA A 95 8.91 -34.26 7.03
N ASP A 96 8.91 -35.07 8.09
CA ASP A 96 8.26 -36.37 8.13
C ASP A 96 6.74 -36.15 8.00
N THR A 97 6.30 -35.69 6.82
CA THR A 97 4.89 -35.45 6.51
C THR A 97 4.26 -36.77 6.11
N SER A 98 3.76 -37.45 7.14
CA SER A 98 2.70 -38.43 6.98
C SER A 98 1.56 -37.77 6.20
N ALA A 99 1.30 -38.27 4.99
CA ALA A 99 0.49 -37.66 3.94
C ALA A 99 -1.02 -37.62 4.22
N GLU A 100 -1.46 -36.98 5.32
CA GLU A 100 -2.88 -36.91 5.70
C GLU A 100 -3.43 -35.49 5.95
N ASP A 101 -2.59 -34.44 6.02
CA ASP A 101 -3.06 -33.05 6.21
C ASP A 101 -2.88 -32.21 4.93
N GLU A 102 -3.90 -31.43 4.55
CA GLU A 102 -3.82 -30.44 3.46
C GLU A 102 -2.73 -29.39 3.76
N PRO A 103 -1.93 -28.95 2.77
CA PRO A 103 -0.88 -27.97 3.00
C PRO A 103 -1.46 -26.66 3.55
N PRO A 104 -0.78 -25.98 4.49
CA PRO A 104 -1.25 -24.70 5.00
C PRO A 104 -1.33 -23.68 3.85
N VAL A 105 -2.41 -22.90 3.84
CA VAL A 105 -2.65 -21.86 2.84
C VAL A 105 -2.32 -20.51 3.46
N GLU A 106 -1.44 -19.75 2.80
CA GLU A 106 -1.08 -18.38 3.17
C GLU A 106 -1.96 -17.39 2.41
N ARG A 107 -2.54 -16.43 3.13
CA ARG A 107 -3.35 -15.35 2.59
C ARG A 107 -2.53 -14.07 2.48
N HIS A 108 -2.51 -13.49 1.28
CA HIS A 108 -1.79 -12.26 0.98
C HIS A 108 -2.75 -11.11 0.65
N ALA A 109 -2.66 -10.00 1.37
CA ALA A 109 -3.34 -8.75 1.05
C ALA A 109 -2.43 -7.80 0.25
N ILE A 110 -2.96 -7.25 -0.85
CA ILE A 110 -2.25 -6.32 -1.72
C ILE A 110 -2.91 -4.94 -1.67
N TYR A 111 -2.11 -3.93 -1.34
CA TYR A 111 -2.49 -2.52 -1.41
C TYR A 111 -1.85 -1.90 -2.65
N GLY A 112 -2.62 -1.78 -3.72
CA GLY A 112 -2.12 -1.46 -5.06
C GLY A 112 -1.89 0.02 -5.35
N SER A 113 -2.18 0.89 -4.39
CA SER A 113 -1.87 2.32 -4.49
C SER A 113 -1.61 2.84 -3.09
N ALA A 114 -0.48 3.53 -2.90
CA ALA A 114 -0.16 4.21 -1.66
C ALA A 114 0.54 5.54 -1.95
N ALA A 115 0.24 6.54 -1.13
CA ALA A 115 0.94 7.82 -1.14
C ALA A 115 0.92 8.41 0.26
N TRP A 116 1.99 9.12 0.62
CA TRP A 116 2.14 9.79 1.91
C TRP A 116 2.95 11.07 1.73
N ARG A 117 2.90 11.94 2.74
CA ARG A 117 3.56 13.24 2.72
C ARG A 117 5.00 13.18 3.21
N ASP A 118 5.27 12.34 4.21
CA ASP A 118 6.56 12.23 4.89
C ASP A 118 6.73 10.91 5.65
N VAL A 119 7.90 10.75 6.26
CA VAL A 119 8.30 9.58 7.05
C VAL A 119 7.36 9.26 8.23
N ALA A 120 6.74 10.26 8.86
CA ALA A 120 5.82 10.03 9.97
C ALA A 120 4.47 9.54 9.45
N ALA A 121 3.99 10.14 8.35
CA ALA A 121 2.78 9.73 7.67
C ALA A 121 2.86 8.26 7.19
N VAL A 122 3.98 7.84 6.57
CA VAL A 122 4.10 6.45 6.11
C VAL A 122 4.15 5.47 7.29
N GLY A 123 4.76 5.84 8.42
CA GLY A 123 4.78 4.99 9.61
C GLY A 123 3.36 4.71 10.12
N ALA A 124 2.57 5.77 10.30
CA ALA A 124 1.17 5.64 10.71
C ALA A 124 0.32 4.89 9.67
N LEU A 125 0.57 5.13 8.37
CA LEU A 125 -0.13 4.46 7.28
C LEU A 125 0.15 2.96 7.24
N LEU A 126 1.41 2.55 7.37
CA LEU A 126 1.79 1.13 7.35
C LEU A 126 1.26 0.39 8.59
N ASP A 127 1.22 1.06 9.75
CA ASP A 127 0.54 0.53 10.92
C ASP A 127 -0.98 0.36 10.69
N ALA A 128 -1.63 1.32 10.02
CA ALA A 128 -3.06 1.23 9.69
C ALA A 128 -3.32 0.10 8.68
N VAL A 129 -2.49 -0.01 7.64
CA VAL A 129 -2.52 -1.10 6.65
C VAL A 129 -2.31 -2.46 7.30
N ALA A 130 -1.43 -2.58 8.28
CA ALA A 130 -1.22 -3.84 9.00
C ALA A 130 -2.48 -4.27 9.79
N ARG A 131 -3.18 -3.32 10.43
CA ARG A 131 -4.45 -3.60 11.11
C ARG A 131 -5.54 -3.98 10.11
N ASP A 132 -5.69 -3.21 9.04
CA ASP A 132 -6.64 -3.44 7.95
C ASP A 132 -6.43 -4.83 7.31
N ALA A 133 -5.18 -5.25 7.12
CA ALA A 133 -4.85 -6.57 6.62
C ALA A 133 -5.16 -7.70 7.61
N ALA A 134 -4.92 -7.48 8.91
CA ALA A 134 -5.26 -8.44 9.95
C ALA A 134 -6.77 -8.66 10.05
N ASP A 135 -7.58 -7.61 9.90
CA ASP A 135 -9.04 -7.70 9.83
C ASP A 135 -9.55 -8.46 8.59
N ARG A 136 -8.69 -8.68 7.59
CA ARG A 136 -8.93 -9.49 6.37
C ARG A 136 -8.29 -10.89 6.45
N ASP A 137 -7.86 -11.30 7.64
CA ASP A 137 -7.18 -12.59 7.91
C ASP A 137 -5.91 -12.81 7.06
N ALA A 138 -5.23 -11.74 6.63
CA ALA A 138 -4.03 -11.86 5.80
C ALA A 138 -2.77 -12.14 6.64
N ASP A 139 -2.05 -13.19 6.28
CA ASP A 139 -0.75 -13.55 6.86
C ASP A 139 0.38 -12.63 6.35
N HIS A 140 0.21 -12.14 5.11
CA HIS A 140 1.21 -11.32 4.44
C HIS A 140 0.59 -10.09 3.79
N VAL A 141 1.34 -8.99 3.83
CA VAL A 141 0.92 -7.71 3.27
C VAL A 141 1.96 -7.22 2.28
N ARG A 142 1.50 -6.75 1.11
CA ARG A 142 2.34 -5.98 0.18
C ARG A 142 1.68 -4.65 -0.12
N VAL A 143 2.48 -3.58 -0.07
CA VAL A 143 2.06 -2.22 -0.43
C VAL A 143 2.86 -1.79 -1.66
N PHE A 144 2.16 -1.39 -2.71
CA PHE A 144 2.76 -0.86 -3.92
C PHE A 144 3.19 0.59 -3.70
N ILE A 145 4.49 0.86 -3.82
CA ILE A 145 5.10 2.17 -3.55
C ILE A 145 5.91 2.68 -4.75
N PRO A 146 6.05 4.00 -4.92
CA PRO A 146 7.01 4.58 -5.87
C PRO A 146 8.46 4.22 -5.49
N GLU A 147 9.27 3.76 -6.45
CA GLU A 147 10.70 3.47 -6.24
C GLU A 147 11.57 4.75 -6.38
N THR A 148 11.21 5.79 -5.63
CA THR A 148 12.04 6.99 -5.50
C THR A 148 12.90 6.89 -4.24
N VAL A 149 14.01 7.64 -4.21
CA VAL A 149 14.89 7.68 -3.02
C VAL A 149 14.11 8.09 -1.77
N ASP A 150 13.24 9.09 -1.86
CA ASP A 150 12.48 9.58 -0.71
C ASP A 150 11.49 8.52 -0.22
N HIS A 151 10.67 7.95 -1.11
CA HIS A 151 9.67 6.95 -0.73
C HIS A 151 10.31 5.68 -0.15
N VAL A 152 11.38 5.16 -0.76
CA VAL A 152 12.09 3.98 -0.26
C VAL A 152 12.77 4.28 1.09
N SER A 153 13.34 5.47 1.25
CA SER A 153 13.97 5.88 2.51
C SER A 153 12.96 6.06 3.65
N ASP A 154 11.79 6.61 3.36
CA ASP A 154 10.71 6.77 4.34
C ASP A 154 10.21 5.40 4.86
N VAL A 155 10.02 4.43 3.97
CA VAL A 155 9.63 3.06 4.34
C VAL A 155 10.74 2.39 5.17
N ALA A 156 12.00 2.49 4.71
CA ALA A 156 13.14 1.92 5.42
C ALA A 156 13.34 2.55 6.82
N ALA A 157 13.09 3.85 6.98
CA ALA A 157 13.16 4.54 8.26
C ALA A 157 12.14 4.00 9.28
N ASN A 158 11.00 3.48 8.80
CA ASN A 158 9.99 2.81 9.60
C ASN A 158 10.29 1.31 9.84
N ARG A 159 11.46 0.83 9.43
CA ARG A 159 11.93 -0.57 9.58
C ARG A 159 11.02 -1.60 8.91
N VAL A 160 10.31 -1.18 7.86
CA VAL A 160 9.54 -2.09 7.02
C VAL A 160 10.41 -2.52 5.85
N GLU A 161 10.38 -3.81 5.53
CA GLU A 161 11.14 -4.37 4.42
C GLU A 161 10.65 -3.81 3.08
N VAL A 162 11.59 -3.48 2.20
CA VAL A 162 11.32 -3.12 0.82
C VAL A 162 11.73 -4.30 -0.06
N SER A 163 10.82 -4.75 -0.92
CA SER A 163 11.05 -5.86 -1.84
C SER A 163 12.34 -5.64 -2.65
N ALA A 164 13.19 -6.67 -2.73
CA ALA A 164 14.37 -6.66 -3.59
C ALA A 164 14.01 -6.79 -5.08
N GLU A 165 12.77 -7.12 -5.39
CA GLU A 165 12.24 -7.32 -6.73
C GLU A 165 11.21 -6.22 -7.03
N PRO A 166 11.61 -5.13 -7.72
CA PRO A 166 10.69 -4.07 -8.12
C PRO A 166 9.90 -4.45 -9.37
N ASP A 167 8.66 -3.95 -9.45
CA ASP A 167 7.82 -4.03 -10.64
C ASP A 167 8.17 -2.88 -11.60
N PHE A 168 8.70 -3.21 -12.79
CA PHE A 168 8.98 -2.20 -13.82
C PHE A 168 7.75 -1.96 -14.70
N VAL A 169 7.13 -0.80 -14.56
CA VAL A 169 6.02 -0.37 -15.43
C VAL A 169 6.55 0.39 -16.62
N MET A 170 6.24 -0.06 -17.84
CA MET A 170 6.64 0.60 -19.08
C MET A 170 5.41 1.20 -19.78
N THR A 171 5.43 2.50 -20.01
CA THR A 171 4.41 3.19 -20.82
C THR A 171 4.76 3.06 -22.30
N ALA A 172 3.82 2.58 -23.11
CA ALA A 172 3.92 2.60 -24.57
C ALA A 172 2.96 3.65 -25.14
N ASP A 173 3.50 4.58 -25.93
CA ASP A 173 2.67 5.49 -26.73
C ASP A 173 2.09 4.72 -27.93
N LEU A 174 0.76 4.62 -27.97
CA LEU A 174 0.02 3.91 -29.02
C LEU A 174 -0.60 4.85 -30.05
N THR A 175 -0.30 6.15 -30.00
CA THR A 175 -0.92 7.16 -30.88
C THR A 175 -0.43 7.09 -32.33
N ASP A 176 0.66 6.36 -32.61
CA ASP A 176 1.20 6.10 -33.95
C ASP A 176 0.71 4.76 -34.59
N ARG A 177 -0.49 4.27 -34.21
CA ARG A 177 -1.08 3.05 -34.82
C ARG A 177 -2.07 3.31 -35.96
#